data_AF-A0A6S5RKM0-F1
#
_entry.id   AF-A0A6S5RKM0-F1
#
_cell.length_a   1.000
_cell.length_b   1.000
_cell.length_c   1.000
_cell.angle_alpha   90.00
_cell.angle_beta   90.00
_cell.angle_gamma   90.00
#
_symmetry.space_group_name_H-M   'P 1'
#
loop_
_entity.id
_entity.type
_entity.pdbx_description
1 polymer ?
#
loop_
_entity_poly.entity_id
_entity_poly.type
_entity_poly.pdbx_seq_one_letter_code
_entity_poly.pdbx_strand_id
1 'polypeptide(L)' 'MAELSPSEIHRRDCLARHFLNHWTRQDIVDWLDHPKRGKALRDDMRARLNRLKQEYRKR' A
#
# COMPACT_ATOMS: atom_id res chain seq x y z
N MET A 1 1.90 -0.71 19.75
CA MET A 1 1.72 -0.67 18.27
C MET A 1 0.39 0.02 18.05
N ALA A 2 0.33 1.12 17.30
CA ALA A 2 -0.95 1.81 17.10
C ALA A 2 -1.89 0.89 16.31
N GLU A 3 -2.92 0.37 16.97
CA GLU A 3 -3.94 -0.47 16.36
C GLU A 3 -4.75 0.39 15.39
N LEU A 4 -4.59 0.12 14.10
CA LEU A 4 -5.35 0.82 13.06
C LEU A 4 -6.82 0.46 13.21
N SER A 5 -7.69 1.47 13.15
CA SER A 5 -9.13 1.20 13.11
C SER A 5 -9.47 0.34 11.87
N PRO A 6 -10.49 -0.54 11.94
CA PRO A 6 -10.90 -1.38 10.82
C PRO A 6 -11.16 -0.60 9.52
N SER A 7 -11.68 0.63 9.65
CA SER A 7 -11.90 1.56 8.54
C SER A 7 -10.60 2.00 7.87
N GLU A 8 -9.54 2.25 8.63
CA GLU A 8 -8.22 2.59 8.09
C GLU A 8 -7.57 1.41 7.38
N ILE A 9 -7.69 0.21 7.95
CA ILE A 9 -7.20 -1.03 7.34
C ILE A 9 -7.86 -1.22 5.96
N HIS A 10 -9.19 -1.06 5.89
CA HIS A 10 -9.93 -1.19 4.64
C HIS A 10 -9.52 -0.12 3.62
N ARG A 11 -9.41 1.16 4.04
CA ARG A 11 -8.96 2.24 3.16
C ARG A 11 -7.59 1.98 2.55
N ARG A 12 -6.64 1.49 3.35
CA ARG A 12 -5.28 1.18 2.88
C ARG A 12 -5.25 -0.01 1.91
N ASP A 13 -6.10 -1.01 2.13
CA ASP A 13 -6.26 -2.12 1.18
C ASP A 13 -6.82 -1.63 -0.17
N CYS A 14 -7.89 -0.84 -0.15
CA CYS A 14 -8.47 -0.24 -1.36
C CYS A 14 -7.45 0.65 -2.08
N LEU A 15 -6.67 1.43 -1.34
CA LEU A 15 -5.63 2.28 -1.90
C LEU A 15 -4.51 1.45 -2.56
N ALA A 16 -4.07 0.37 -1.93
CA ALA A 16 -3.05 -0.52 -2.49
C ALA A 16 -3.54 -1.19 -3.79
N ARG A 17 -4.82 -1.59 -3.86
CA ARG A 17 -5.44 -2.12 -5.09
C ARG A 17 -5.50 -1.05 -6.18
N HIS A 18 -5.92 0.17 -5.84
CA HIS A 18 -5.98 1.28 -6.79
C HIS A 18 -4.59 1.55 -7.39
N PHE A 19 -3.55 1.59 -6.56
CA PHE A 19 -2.17 1.75 -7.04
C PHE A 19 -1.76 0.66 -8.02
N LEU A 20 -1.98 -0.61 -7.71
CA LEU A 20 -1.57 -1.68 -8.62
C LEU A 20 -2.32 -1.67 -9.95
N ASN A 21 -3.56 -1.15 -9.99
CA ASN A 21 -4.37 -1.11 -11.21
C ASN A 21 -4.12 0.14 -12.05
N HIS A 22 -3.80 1.28 -11.43
CA HIS A 22 -3.79 2.57 -12.12
C HIS A 22 -2.43 3.26 -12.15
N TRP A 23 -1.48 2.86 -11.31
CA TRP A 23 -0.21 3.57 -11.13
C TRP A 23 0.95 2.70 -11.61
N THR A 24 2.00 3.35 -12.12
CA THR A 24 3.22 2.63 -12.43
C THR A 24 3.99 2.29 -11.15
N ARG A 25 4.94 1.35 -11.24
CA ARG A 25 5.84 1.05 -10.13
C ARG A 25 6.57 2.31 -9.64
N GLN A 26 6.97 3.19 -10.54
CA GLN A 26 7.72 4.39 -10.19
C GLN A 26 6.85 5.37 -9.40
N ASP A 27 5.61 5.60 -9.83
CA ASP A 27 4.66 6.47 -9.12
C ASP A 27 4.38 5.96 -7.71
N ILE A 28 4.24 4.64 -7.55
CA ILE A 28 4.01 4.02 -6.23
C ILE A 28 5.22 4.22 -5.32
N VAL A 29 6.44 4.10 -5.85
CA VAL A 29 7.67 4.31 -5.07
C VAL A 29 7.82 5.78 -4.68
N ASP A 30 7.61 6.71 -5.62
CA ASP A 30 7.66 8.14 -5.39
C ASP A 30 6.63 8.58 -4.34
N TRP A 31 5.40 8.08 -4.48
CA TRP A 31 4.36 8.20 -3.48
C TRP A 31 4.96 7.75 -2.15
N LEU A 32 5.29 6.47 -2.01
CA LEU A 32 5.77 5.92 -0.75
C LEU A 32 6.94 6.71 -0.14
N ASP A 33 7.85 7.26 -0.93
CA ASP A 33 9.00 8.00 -0.42
C ASP A 33 8.68 9.42 0.10
N HIS A 34 7.49 9.95 -0.23
CA HIS A 34 7.08 11.30 0.13
C HIS A 34 7.26 11.61 1.64
N PRO A 35 7.92 12.72 2.01
CA PRO A 35 8.37 13.00 3.39
C PRO A 35 7.24 13.15 4.42
N LYS A 36 6.03 13.48 3.96
CA LYS A 36 4.80 13.52 4.80
C LYS A 36 4.35 12.15 5.33
N ARG A 37 5.04 11.06 5.01
CA ARG A 37 4.59 9.70 5.36
C ARG A 37 5.51 9.05 6.35
N GLY A 38 4.95 8.74 7.50
CA GLY A 38 5.66 8.03 8.56
C GLY A 38 6.16 6.67 8.08
N LYS A 39 7.32 6.25 8.63
CA LYS A 39 7.94 4.95 8.35
C LYS A 39 6.94 3.79 8.49
N ALA A 40 6.08 3.81 9.52
CA ALA A 40 5.08 2.78 9.75
C ALA A 40 4.04 2.65 8.62
N LEU A 41 3.56 3.76 8.07
CA LEU A 41 2.63 3.75 6.93
C LEU A 41 3.31 3.23 5.66
N ARG A 42 4.56 3.62 5.43
CA ARG A 42 5.34 3.18 4.26
C ARG A 42 5.55 1.66 4.28
N ASP A 43 5.87 1.12 5.45
CA ASP A 43 6.10 -0.32 5.64
C ASP A 43 4.80 -1.13 5.46
N ASP A 44 3.70 -0.69 6.09
CA ASP A 44 2.37 -1.31 5.95
C ASP A 44 1.91 -1.31 4.48
N MET A 45 2.02 -0.18 3.77
CA MET A 45 1.64 -0.11 2.36
C MET A 45 2.54 -0.99 1.47
N ARG A 46 3.85 -1.06 1.72
CA ARG A 46 4.75 -1.98 1.00
C ARG A 46 4.36 -3.44 1.20
N ALA A 47 4.04 -3.84 2.43
CA ALA A 47 3.60 -5.20 2.74
C ALA A 47 2.30 -5.55 1.98
N ARG A 48 1.31 -4.65 1.99
CA ARG A 48 0.04 -4.82 1.26
C ARG A 48 0.24 -4.95 -0.25
N LEU A 49 1.04 -4.05 -0.84
CA LEU A 49 1.33 -4.07 -2.28
C LEU A 49 2.04 -5.37 -2.69
N ASN A 50 2.98 -5.84 -1.89
CA ASN A 50 3.68 -7.11 -2.14
C ASN A 50 2.74 -8.31 -2.03
N ARG A 51 1.88 -8.36 -1.01
CA ARG A 51 0.86 -9.40 -0.86
C ARG A 51 -0.07 -9.43 -2.06
N LEU A 52 -0.66 -8.30 -2.43
CA LEU A 52 -1.57 -8.20 -3.58
C LEU A 52 -0.87 -8.63 -4.87
N LYS A 53 0.38 -8.20 -5.10
CA LYS A 53 1.18 -8.66 -6.26
C LYS A 53 1.33 -10.17 -6.33
N GLN A 54 1.53 -10.84 -5.19
CA GLN A 54 1.61 -12.30 -5.15
C GLN A 54 0.26 -12.95 -5.46
N GLU A 55 -0.84 -12.37 -4.98
CA GLU A 55 -2.19 -12.85 -5.29
C GLU A 55 -2.54 -12.68 -6.78
N TYR A 56 -2.18 -11.54 -7.39
CA TYR A 56 -2.38 -11.31 -8.82
C TYR A 56 -1.54 -12.24 -9.70
N ARG A 57 -0.34 -12.62 -9.29
CA ARG A 57 0.50 -13.59 -10.03
C ARG A 57 -0.02 -15.02 -9.97
N LYS A 58 -0.85 -15.35 -8.97
CA LYS A 58 -1.43 -16.69 -8.80
C LYS A 58 -2.76 -16.86 -9.53
N ARG A 59 -3.36 -15.77 -10.01
CA ARG A 59 -4.52 -15.77 -10.91
C ARG A 59 -4.07 -15.84 -12.36
#